data_AF-A0A4Q6EAD4-F1
#
_entry.id   AF-A0A4Q6EAD4-F1
#
_cell.length_a   1.000
_cell.length_b   1.000
_cell.length_c   1.000
_cell.angle_alpha   90.00
_cell.angle_beta   90.00
_cell.angle_gamma   90.00
#
_symmetry.space_group_name_H-M   'P 1'
#
loop_
_entity.id
_entity.type
_entity.pdbx_description
1 polymer ?
#
loop_
_entity_poly.entity_id
_entity_poly.type
_entity_poly.pdbx_seq_one_letter_code
_entity_poly.pdbx_strand_id
1 'polypeptide(L)'
;VADINAVDIDIKPDGQGLPPGSGNAVSGKLIYQAKCVACHGLSGELMPGKVLPAPALVSDTVFISRKLNTIGNYWPYATTIFDYIRRAMPYNSAGSLTDSEVYAVTAYLLHANKIIAKNAVINAGTLPGVVMPAKKYFYNDDRKGGPEVK
;
A
#
# COMPACT_ATOMS: atom_id res chain seq x y z
N VAL A 1 9.80 3.03 -31.23
CA VAL A 1 9.06 3.77 -30.19
C VAL A 1 8.64 2.73 -29.18
N ALA A 2 9.01 2.88 -27.90
CA ALA A 2 8.51 1.97 -26.87
C ALA A 2 6.98 2.11 -26.81
N ASP A 3 6.26 0.98 -26.70
CA ASP A 3 4.81 0.99 -26.51
C ASP A 3 4.50 1.66 -25.17
N ILE A 4 3.81 2.81 -25.21
CA ILE A 4 3.45 3.58 -24.01
C ILE A 4 2.62 2.72 -23.06
N ASN A 5 1.81 1.80 -23.59
CA ASN A 5 0.99 0.91 -22.77
C ASN A 5 1.83 -0.08 -21.93
N ALA A 6 3.07 -0.37 -22.35
CA ALA A 6 3.95 -1.24 -21.59
C ALA A 6 4.59 -0.55 -20.36
N VAL A 7 4.54 0.78 -20.30
CA VAL A 7 5.18 1.58 -19.25
C VAL A 7 4.18 2.44 -18.46
N ASP A 8 3.02 2.74 -19.02
CA ASP A 8 1.91 3.40 -18.34
C ASP A 8 1.15 2.39 -17.47
N ILE A 9 1.61 2.27 -16.23
CA ILE A 9 1.02 1.39 -15.20
C ILE A 9 0.48 2.19 -14.02
N ASP A 10 0.24 3.50 -14.21
CA ASP A 10 -0.20 4.42 -13.17
C ASP A 10 -1.61 4.07 -12.68
N ILE A 11 -1.78 4.08 -11.35
CA ILE A 11 -3.06 3.79 -10.71
C ILE A 11 -3.51 4.98 -9.89
N LYS A 12 -4.70 5.49 -10.24
CA LYS A 12 -5.29 6.66 -9.58
C LYS A 12 -6.01 6.29 -8.28
N PRO A 13 -6.25 7.27 -7.39
CA PRO A 13 -7.05 7.07 -6.16
C PRO A 13 -8.45 6.49 -6.39
N ASP A 14 -9.07 6.76 -7.55
CA ASP A 14 -10.39 6.26 -7.92
C ASP A 14 -10.38 4.87 -8.57
N GLY A 15 -9.20 4.27 -8.74
CA GLY A 15 -9.04 2.93 -9.31
C GLY A 15 -8.80 2.88 -10.81
N GLN A 16 -8.80 4.01 -11.53
CA GLN A 16 -8.35 4.02 -12.93
C GLN A 16 -6.93 3.44 -13.01
N GLY A 17 -6.71 2.52 -13.97
CA GLY A 17 -5.43 1.83 -14.18
C GLY A 17 -5.30 0.49 -13.43
N LEU A 18 -6.25 0.12 -12.56
CA LEU A 18 -6.20 -1.16 -11.86
C LEU A 18 -6.36 -2.34 -12.83
N PRO A 19 -5.42 -3.31 -12.84
CA PRO A 19 -5.49 -4.48 -13.70
C PRO A 19 -6.51 -5.51 -13.18
N PRO A 20 -6.98 -6.44 -14.03
CA PRO A 20 -7.82 -7.54 -13.60
C PRO A 20 -7.09 -8.46 -12.62
N GLY A 21 -7.81 -8.95 -11.61
CA GLY A 21 -7.26 -9.82 -10.58
C GLY A 21 -8.04 -9.71 -9.27
N SER A 22 -7.71 -10.57 -8.31
CA SER A 22 -8.29 -10.48 -6.97
C SER A 22 -7.44 -11.20 -5.93
N GLY A 23 -7.59 -10.81 -4.67
CA GLY A 23 -6.94 -11.47 -3.54
C GLY A 23 -7.62 -11.17 -2.21
N ASN A 24 -7.22 -11.89 -1.16
CA ASN A 24 -7.67 -11.65 0.21
C ASN A 24 -6.48 -11.75 1.18
N ALA A 25 -6.70 -11.40 2.45
CA ALA A 25 -5.62 -11.36 3.43
C ALA A 25 -5.04 -12.76 3.76
N VAL A 26 -5.80 -13.84 3.53
CA VAL A 26 -5.34 -15.20 3.79
C VAL A 26 -4.27 -15.61 2.79
N SER A 27 -4.55 -15.48 1.48
CA SER A 27 -3.54 -15.74 0.45
C SER A 27 -2.42 -14.72 0.50
N GLY A 28 -2.75 -13.46 0.80
CA GLY A 28 -1.78 -12.37 0.94
C GLY A 28 -0.73 -12.63 2.00
N LYS A 29 -1.12 -13.19 3.15
CA LYS A 29 -0.19 -13.52 4.22
C LYS A 29 0.89 -14.51 3.78
N LEU A 30 0.52 -15.52 2.99
CA LEU A 30 1.46 -16.52 2.49
C LEU A 30 2.48 -15.89 1.54
N ILE A 31 2.02 -15.02 0.63
CA ILE A 31 2.90 -14.30 -0.30
C ILE A 31 3.82 -13.34 0.45
N TYR A 32 3.28 -12.60 1.43
CA TYR A 32 4.06 -11.71 2.28
C TYR A 32 5.17 -12.46 3.02
N GLN A 33 4.85 -13.62 3.60
CA GLN A 33 5.82 -14.49 4.28
C GLN A 33 6.91 -15.01 3.35
N ALA A 34 6.60 -15.29 2.09
CA ALA A 34 7.57 -15.76 1.13
C ALA A 34 8.45 -14.64 0.54
N LYS A 35 7.91 -13.43 0.35
CA LYS A 35 8.54 -12.41 -0.50
C LYS A 35 8.86 -11.07 0.20
N CYS A 36 8.34 -10.81 1.40
CA CYS A 36 8.44 -9.48 2.05
C CYS A 36 9.20 -9.50 3.40
N VAL A 37 9.16 -10.62 4.14
CA VAL A 37 9.60 -10.68 5.54
C VAL A 37 11.10 -10.42 5.76
N ALA A 38 11.93 -10.66 4.74
CA ALA A 38 13.38 -10.44 4.83
C ALA A 38 13.71 -8.97 5.12
N CYS A 39 12.88 -8.03 4.67
CA CYS A 39 13.09 -6.60 4.87
C CYS A 39 12.09 -5.99 5.86
N HIS A 40 10.84 -6.45 5.89
CA HIS A 40 9.77 -5.85 6.68
C HIS A 40 9.40 -6.63 7.95
N GLY A 41 10.04 -7.77 8.22
CA GLY A 41 9.73 -8.61 9.38
C GLY A 41 8.45 -9.44 9.20
N LEU A 42 8.21 -10.38 10.13
CA LEU A 42 7.19 -11.43 10.00
C LEU A 42 5.75 -10.90 9.89
N SER A 43 5.42 -9.86 10.65
CA SER A 43 4.09 -9.22 10.67
C SER A 43 4.06 -7.87 9.97
N GLY A 44 5.20 -7.31 9.56
CA GLY A 44 5.28 -5.92 9.07
C GLY A 44 5.32 -4.88 10.18
N GLU A 45 5.27 -5.30 11.45
CA GLU A 45 5.32 -4.41 12.60
C GLU A 45 6.74 -3.97 12.93
N LEU A 46 6.85 -2.85 13.64
CA LEU A 46 8.12 -2.44 14.23
C LEU A 46 8.58 -3.51 15.23
N MET A 47 9.83 -3.95 15.13
CA MET A 47 10.43 -4.88 16.09
C MET A 47 11.26 -4.09 17.11
N PRO A 48 10.87 -4.02 18.40
CA PRO A 48 11.62 -3.30 19.41
C PRO A 48 13.07 -3.80 19.50
N GLY A 49 14.02 -2.87 19.49
CA GLY A 49 15.46 -3.19 19.57
C GLY A 49 16.07 -3.80 18.30
N LYS A 50 15.32 -3.87 17.19
CA LYS A 50 15.84 -4.32 15.88
C LYS A 50 15.70 -3.24 14.82
N VAL A 51 16.77 -3.02 14.08
CA VAL A 51 16.76 -2.22 12.85
C VAL A 51 16.54 -3.19 11.70
N LEU A 52 15.40 -3.08 11.03
CA LEU A 52 15.10 -3.87 9.84
C LEU A 52 15.60 -3.14 8.57
N PRO A 53 15.88 -3.86 7.47
CA PRO A 53 16.31 -3.25 6.21
C PRO A 53 15.29 -2.28 5.60
N ALA A 54 14.02 -2.39 5.96
CA ALA A 54 12.95 -1.52 5.47
C ALA A 54 12.01 -1.05 6.60
N PRO A 55 11.24 0.03 6.38
CA PRO A 55 10.32 0.55 7.38
C PRO A 55 9.23 -0.45 7.78
N ALA A 56 8.70 -0.28 9.00
CA ALA A 56 7.50 -0.98 9.42
C ALA A 56 6.30 -0.58 8.55
N LEU A 57 5.49 -1.56 8.17
CA LEU A 57 4.28 -1.40 7.36
C LEU A 57 3.01 -1.39 8.20
N VAL A 58 3.09 -1.91 9.43
CA VAL A 58 1.97 -2.07 10.37
C VAL A 58 2.30 -1.37 11.68
N SER A 59 1.32 -0.67 12.24
CA SER A 59 1.42 -0.08 13.57
C SER A 59 0.06 -0.10 14.27
N ASP A 60 0.08 -0.29 15.59
CA ASP A 60 -1.10 -0.08 16.44
C ASP A 60 -1.39 1.40 16.71
N THR A 61 -0.50 2.31 16.28
CA THR A 61 -0.69 3.75 16.49
C THR A 61 -1.67 4.30 15.47
N VAL A 62 -2.81 4.82 15.94
CA VAL A 62 -3.89 5.36 15.08
C VAL A 62 -3.64 6.82 14.66
N PHE A 63 -2.71 7.52 15.33
CA PHE A 63 -2.38 8.92 15.05
C PHE A 63 -1.13 9.05 14.19
N ILE A 64 -1.15 10.00 13.25
CA ILE A 64 0.06 10.45 12.56
C ILE A 64 1.02 10.99 13.63
N SER A 65 2.17 10.35 13.78
CA SER A 65 3.21 10.79 14.69
C SER A 65 4.45 11.15 13.88
N ARG A 66 5.21 12.16 14.33
CA ARG A 66 6.51 12.49 13.71
C ARG A 66 7.53 11.35 13.74
N LYS A 67 7.27 10.28 14.52
CA LYS A 67 8.22 9.22 14.81
C LYS A 67 7.98 7.95 13.99
N LEU A 68 6.75 7.69 13.54
CA LEU A 68 6.42 6.47 12.80
C LEU A 68 5.16 6.65 11.94
N ASN A 69 5.35 6.68 10.63
CA ASN A 69 4.29 6.65 9.63
C ASN A 69 4.26 5.26 8.97
N THR A 70 3.11 4.60 9.01
CA THR A 70 2.84 3.30 8.39
C THR A 70 1.58 3.38 7.53
N ILE A 71 1.21 2.27 6.90
CA ILE A 71 0.03 2.19 6.04
C ILE A 71 -1.25 2.61 6.79
N GLY A 72 -1.46 2.07 8.00
CA GLY A 72 -2.69 2.30 8.75
C GLY A 72 -2.89 3.72 9.27
N ASN A 73 -1.81 4.48 9.47
CA ASN A 73 -1.87 5.79 10.13
C ASN A 73 -1.57 6.99 9.23
N TYR A 74 -0.96 6.77 8.06
CA TYR A 74 -0.51 7.88 7.19
C TYR A 74 -1.01 7.79 5.76
N TRP A 75 -1.19 6.60 5.17
CA TRP A 75 -1.49 6.51 3.75
C TRP A 75 -2.98 6.84 3.46
N PRO A 76 -3.29 7.81 2.57
CA PRO A 76 -4.67 8.27 2.35
C PRO A 76 -5.49 7.39 1.41
N TYR A 77 -4.85 6.58 0.55
CA TYR A 77 -5.52 5.76 -0.45
C TYR A 77 -4.97 4.33 -0.47
N ALA A 78 -5.86 3.35 -0.49
CA ALA A 78 -5.48 1.94 -0.57
C ALA A 78 -4.88 1.59 -1.95
N THR A 79 -5.31 2.27 -3.01
CA THR A 79 -4.80 2.09 -4.37
C THR A 79 -3.31 2.43 -4.49
N THR A 80 -2.82 3.41 -3.73
CA THR A 80 -1.38 3.74 -3.68
C THR A 80 -0.54 2.59 -3.14
N ILE A 81 -1.08 1.78 -2.22
CA ILE A 81 -0.38 0.59 -1.70
C ILE A 81 -0.20 -0.43 -2.84
N PHE A 82 -1.27 -0.68 -3.60
CA PHE A 82 -1.23 -1.61 -4.72
C PHE A 82 -0.26 -1.13 -5.81
N ASP A 83 -0.36 0.15 -6.22
CA ASP A 83 0.52 0.76 -7.22
C ASP A 83 1.99 0.61 -6.84
N TYR A 84 2.33 1.00 -5.60
CA TYR A 84 3.69 0.94 -5.10
C TYR A 84 4.23 -0.50 -5.05
N ILE A 85 3.42 -1.46 -4.60
CA ILE A 85 3.83 -2.87 -4.56
C ILE A 85 4.06 -3.39 -5.99
N ARG A 86 3.11 -3.16 -6.90
CA ARG A 86 3.19 -3.63 -8.29
C ARG A 86 4.42 -3.09 -9.01
N ARG A 87 4.74 -1.82 -8.81
CA ARG A 87 5.82 -1.12 -9.51
C ARG A 87 7.19 -1.35 -8.89
N ALA A 88 7.28 -1.35 -7.55
CA ALA A 88 8.57 -1.21 -6.87
C ALA A 88 8.93 -2.41 -6.00
N MET A 89 8.01 -3.35 -5.74
CA MET A 89 8.24 -4.47 -4.83
C MET A 89 8.17 -5.84 -5.53
N PRO A 90 8.84 -6.86 -4.97
CA PRO A 90 9.85 -6.79 -3.91
C PRO A 90 11.07 -5.98 -4.35
N TYR A 91 11.76 -5.31 -3.42
CA TYR A 91 12.83 -4.36 -3.74
C TYR A 91 13.94 -4.94 -4.64
N ASN A 92 14.28 -6.22 -4.49
CA ASN A 92 15.30 -6.91 -5.27
C ASN A 92 14.79 -7.51 -6.60
N SER A 93 13.49 -7.41 -6.87
CA SER A 93 12.80 -8.11 -7.97
C SER A 93 11.48 -7.40 -8.33
N ALA A 94 11.54 -6.08 -8.47
CA ALA A 94 10.37 -5.25 -8.76
C ALA A 94 9.62 -5.74 -10.01
N GLY A 95 8.29 -5.78 -9.95
CA GLY A 95 7.43 -6.28 -11.03
C GLY A 95 7.35 -7.82 -11.14
N SER A 96 7.97 -8.58 -10.23
CA SER A 96 7.91 -10.05 -10.24
C SER A 96 6.60 -10.64 -9.71
N LEU A 97 5.73 -9.84 -9.10
CA LEU A 97 4.42 -10.27 -8.62
C LEU A 97 3.39 -10.18 -9.74
N THR A 98 2.53 -11.19 -9.83
CA THR A 98 1.31 -11.10 -10.65
C THR A 98 0.31 -10.13 -10.03
N ASP A 99 -0.58 -9.55 -10.83
CA ASP A 99 -1.58 -8.60 -10.33
C ASP A 99 -2.45 -9.17 -9.19
N SER A 100 -2.81 -10.45 -9.26
CA SER A 100 -3.54 -11.14 -8.17
C SER A 100 -2.69 -11.32 -6.90
N GLU A 101 -1.39 -11.57 -7.03
CA GLU A 101 -0.49 -11.58 -5.87
C GLU A 101 -0.38 -10.19 -5.24
N VAL A 102 -0.31 -9.13 -6.05
CA VAL A 102 -0.32 -7.75 -5.54
C VAL A 102 -1.62 -7.47 -4.78
N TYR A 103 -2.79 -7.80 -5.35
CA TYR A 103 -4.08 -7.64 -4.65
C TYR A 103 -4.11 -8.39 -3.32
N ALA A 104 -3.60 -9.63 -3.30
CA ALA A 104 -3.55 -10.44 -2.09
C ALA A 104 -2.65 -9.81 -1.02
N VAL A 105 -1.43 -9.37 -1.37
CA VAL A 105 -0.52 -8.71 -0.43
C VAL A 105 -1.10 -7.38 0.06
N THR A 106 -1.71 -6.58 -0.81
CA THR A 106 -2.43 -5.37 -0.42
C THR A 106 -3.55 -5.70 0.58
N ALA A 107 -4.35 -6.72 0.33
CA ALA A 107 -5.40 -7.16 1.26
C ALA A 107 -4.83 -7.60 2.62
N TYR A 108 -3.69 -8.30 2.63
CA TYR A 108 -3.00 -8.67 3.86
C TYR A 108 -2.55 -7.43 4.66
N LEU A 109 -1.92 -6.46 4.01
CA LEU A 109 -1.45 -5.25 4.68
C LEU A 109 -2.61 -4.40 5.22
N LEU A 110 -3.71 -4.28 4.47
CA LEU A 110 -4.93 -3.61 4.94
C LEU A 110 -5.55 -4.34 6.14
N HIS A 111 -5.59 -5.67 6.12
CA HIS A 111 -6.11 -6.46 7.23
C HIS A 111 -5.20 -6.39 8.47
N ALA A 112 -3.88 -6.46 8.29
CA ALA A 112 -2.90 -6.33 9.37
C ALA A 112 -2.99 -4.95 10.05
N ASN A 113 -3.33 -3.90 9.29
CA ASN A 113 -3.64 -2.57 9.82
C ASN A 113 -5.11 -2.41 10.31
N LYS A 114 -5.87 -3.51 10.43
CA LYS A 114 -7.25 -3.55 10.94
C LYS A 114 -8.25 -2.71 10.12
N ILE A 115 -7.98 -2.52 8.81
CA ILE A 115 -8.82 -1.71 7.90
C ILE A 115 -9.91 -2.55 7.24
N ILE A 116 -9.63 -3.82 6.94
CA ILE A 116 -10.58 -4.74 6.30
C ILE A 116 -10.67 -6.07 7.05
N ALA A 117 -11.79 -6.78 6.84
CA ALA A 117 -11.95 -8.14 7.33
C ALA A 117 -11.01 -9.13 6.62
N LYS A 118 -10.60 -10.18 7.32
CA LYS A 118 -9.65 -11.20 6.83
C LYS A 118 -10.05 -11.83 5.48
N ASN A 119 -11.35 -12.06 5.29
CA ASN A 119 -11.90 -12.72 4.10
C ASN A 119 -12.44 -11.74 3.06
N ALA A 120 -12.27 -10.41 3.26
CA ALA A 120 -12.69 -9.43 2.28
C ALA A 120 -11.89 -9.62 0.98
N VAL A 121 -12.59 -9.62 -0.15
CA VAL A 121 -11.99 -9.74 -1.48
C VAL A 121 -11.61 -8.35 -1.98
N ILE A 122 -10.33 -8.16 -2.28
CA ILE A 122 -9.78 -6.95 -2.89
C ILE A 122 -9.56 -7.21 -4.38
N ASN A 123 -10.12 -6.36 -5.23
CA ASN A 123 -9.99 -6.36 -6.68
C ASN A 123 -10.15 -4.93 -7.23
N ALA A 124 -10.15 -4.77 -8.56
CA ALA A 124 -10.28 -3.47 -9.22
C ALA A 124 -11.54 -2.68 -8.81
N GLY A 125 -12.64 -3.37 -8.51
CA GLY A 125 -13.91 -2.76 -8.09
C GLY A 125 -14.01 -2.47 -6.60
N THR A 126 -13.32 -3.22 -5.75
CA THR A 126 -13.44 -3.09 -4.28
C THR A 126 -12.32 -2.26 -3.65
N LEU A 127 -11.11 -2.27 -4.22
CA LEU A 127 -9.95 -1.57 -3.67
C LEU A 127 -10.16 -0.04 -3.56
N PRO A 128 -10.72 0.67 -4.56
CA PRO A 128 -10.94 2.11 -4.47
C PRO A 128 -11.97 2.51 -3.40
N GLY A 129 -12.86 1.59 -3.04
CA GLY A 129 -13.87 1.79 -1.99
C GLY A 129 -13.32 1.69 -0.56
N VAL A 130 -12.07 1.26 -0.37
CA VAL A 130 -11.44 1.16 0.95
C VAL A 130 -11.12 2.56 1.48
N VAL A 131 -11.80 2.97 2.56
CA VAL A 131 -11.58 4.25 3.22
C VAL A 131 -10.44 4.13 4.22
N MET A 132 -9.30 4.76 3.92
CA MET A 132 -8.13 4.77 4.80
C MET A 132 -8.32 5.75 5.97
N PRO A 133 -7.93 5.40 7.21
CA PRO A 133 -8.10 6.26 8.39
C PRO A 133 -7.42 7.64 8.26
N ALA A 134 -6.30 7.69 7.53
CA ALA A 134 -5.48 8.90 7.39
C ALA A 134 -6.04 9.90 6.37
N LYS A 135 -6.95 9.48 5.48
CA LYS A 135 -7.46 10.29 4.36
C LYS A 135 -7.96 11.68 4.80
N LYS A 136 -8.61 11.75 5.96
CA LYS A 136 -9.15 13.00 6.54
C LYS A 136 -8.10 14.04 6.93
N TYR A 137 -6.82 13.67 7.01
CA TYR A 137 -5.73 14.57 7.38
C TYR A 137 -5.03 15.21 6.18
N PHE A 138 -5.39 14.83 4.95
CA PHE A 138 -4.80 15.36 3.72
C PHE A 138 -5.79 16.32 3.04
N TYR A 139 -5.38 17.57 2.87
CA TYR A 139 -6.13 18.63 2.21
C TYR A 139 -5.19 19.40 1.29
N ASN A 140 -5.76 20.06 0.27
CA ASN A 140 -4.98 20.92 -0.62
C ASN A 140 -4.38 22.08 0.16
N ASP A 141 -3.17 22.48 -0.22
CA ASP A 141 -2.50 23.62 0.39
C ASP A 141 -3.38 24.87 0.32
N ASP A 142 -3.75 25.40 1.48
CA ASP A 142 -4.57 26.59 1.65
C ASP A 142 -3.75 27.80 2.13
N ARG A 143 -2.42 27.66 2.21
CA ARG A 143 -1.52 28.74 2.61
C ARG A 143 -1.60 29.89 1.59
N LYS A 144 -1.68 31.10 2.11
CA LYS A 144 -1.73 32.35 1.33
C LYS A 144 -0.47 33.17 1.54
N GLY A 145 -0.15 34.04 0.57
CA GLY A 145 0.95 35.01 0.68
C GLY A 145 2.34 34.46 0.31
N GLY A 146 2.42 33.26 -0.27
CA GLY A 146 3.64 32.74 -0.91
C GLY A 146 3.74 33.19 -2.38
N PRO A 147 4.88 32.91 -3.06
CA PRO A 147 5.00 33.12 -4.49
C PRO A 147 3.92 32.31 -5.24
N GLU A 148 3.09 32.98 -6.03
CA GLU A 148 2.11 32.29 -6.89
C GLU A 148 2.85 31.61 -8.05
N VAL A 149 2.73 30.29 -8.15
CA VAL A 149 3.15 29.55 -9.35
C VAL A 149 2.08 29.78 -10.40
N LYS A 150 2.37 30.66 -11.36
CA LYS A 150 1.54 30.90 -12.55
C LYS A 150 1.91 29.95 -13.68
#